data_AF-A0A7X0NW82-F1
#
_entry.id   AF-A0A7X0NW82-F1
#
_cell.length_a   1.000
_cell.length_b   1.000
_cell.length_c   1.000
_cell.angle_alpha   90.00
_cell.angle_beta   90.00
_cell.angle_gamma   90.00
#
_symmetry.space_group_name_H-M   'P 1'
#
loop_
_entity.id
_entity.type
_entity.pdbx_description
1 polymer ?
#
loop_
_entity_poly.entity_id
_entity_poly.type
_entity_poly.pdbx_seq_one_letter_code
_entity_poly.pdbx_strand_id
1 'polypeptide(L)'
;MTDEVLVVRAQLGERAALAELVARWRVPVWTYVRRMLDAERADDVSQEIWLAVVRGLPRLREPGRFAPWLFTIARRSVTDRLRGQYAREPETLTAGEATAEDPVEAMVDRAGLISALARLPLLEREVLVLHYLEDLSVEDCAQVCQVPAGTVKSRLSRARRLLRAHLEEGDRS
;
A
#
# COMPACT_ATOMS: atom_id res chain seq x y z
N MET A 1 10.02 -19.78 -4.22
CA MET A 1 9.75 -19.51 -5.64
C MET A 1 9.47 -18.03 -5.79
N THR A 2 10.06 -17.35 -6.78
CA THR A 2 9.80 -15.92 -7.00
C THR A 2 8.38 -15.70 -7.52
N ASP A 3 7.85 -14.50 -7.34
CA ASP A 3 6.53 -14.15 -7.86
C ASP A 3 6.49 -14.19 -9.39
N GLU A 4 7.57 -13.77 -10.03
CA GLU A 4 7.74 -13.87 -11.48
C GLU A 4 7.45 -15.28 -12.01
N VAL A 5 8.06 -16.30 -11.39
CA VAL A 5 7.85 -17.70 -11.80
C VAL A 5 6.41 -18.15 -11.53
N LEU A 6 5.82 -17.76 -10.39
CA LEU A 6 4.43 -18.09 -10.08
C LEU A 6 3.45 -17.46 -11.07
N VAL A 7 3.69 -16.20 -11.46
CA VAL A 7 2.87 -15.49 -12.44
C VAL A 7 2.97 -16.17 -13.79
N VAL A 8 4.16 -16.48 -14.28
CA VAL A 8 4.34 -17.17 -15.58
C VAL A 8 3.61 -18.51 -15.58
N ARG A 9 3.77 -19.33 -14.53
CA ARG A 9 3.08 -20.61 -14.42
C ARG A 9 1.56 -20.45 -14.34
N ALA A 10 1.07 -19.47 -13.59
CA ALA A 10 -0.35 -19.16 -13.52
C ALA A 10 -0.92 -18.71 -14.88
N GLN A 11 -0.16 -17.91 -15.65
CA GLN A 11 -0.51 -17.48 -17.01
C GLN A 11 -0.58 -18.67 -17.98
N LEU A 12 0.23 -19.71 -17.77
CA LEU A 12 0.18 -20.98 -18.51
C LEU A 12 -0.96 -21.92 -18.07
N GLY A 13 -1.78 -21.50 -17.11
CA GLY A 13 -2.96 -22.25 -16.64
C GLY A 13 -2.72 -23.15 -15.43
N GLU A 14 -1.54 -23.10 -14.81
CA GLU A 14 -1.26 -23.88 -13.61
C GLU A 14 -2.01 -23.32 -12.39
N ARG A 15 -3.14 -23.95 -12.05
CA ARG A 15 -3.99 -23.56 -10.91
C ARG A 15 -3.25 -23.53 -9.56
N ALA A 16 -2.29 -24.43 -9.36
CA ALA A 16 -1.50 -24.47 -8.13
C ALA A 16 -0.63 -23.22 -7.97
N ALA A 17 -0.04 -22.72 -9.05
CA ALA A 17 0.77 -21.50 -9.02
C ALA A 17 -0.08 -20.26 -8.72
N LEU A 18 -1.29 -20.17 -9.29
CA LEU A 18 -2.24 -19.11 -8.96
C LEU A 18 -2.65 -19.17 -7.47
N ALA A 19 -2.96 -20.36 -6.97
CA ALA A 19 -3.33 -20.55 -5.57
C ALA A 19 -2.19 -20.14 -4.62
N GLU A 20 -0.94 -20.46 -4.94
CA GLU A 20 0.23 -20.04 -4.18
C GLU A 20 0.41 -18.51 -4.21
N LEU A 21 0.23 -17.89 -5.38
CA LEU A 21 0.32 -16.45 -5.54
C LEU A 21 -0.74 -15.73 -4.68
N VAL A 22 -2.00 -16.18 -4.74
CA VAL A 22 -3.09 -15.65 -3.91
C VAL A 22 -2.80 -15.89 -2.43
N ALA A 23 -2.34 -17.08 -2.06
CA ALA A 23 -2.06 -17.41 -0.67
C ALA A 23 -0.98 -16.50 -0.07
N ARG A 24 0.07 -16.18 -0.85
CA ARG A 24 1.16 -15.28 -0.48
C ARG A 24 0.69 -13.84 -0.29
N TRP A 25 -0.15 -13.35 -1.20
CA TRP A 25 -0.46 -11.93 -1.29
C TRP A 25 -1.80 -11.53 -0.65
N ARG A 26 -2.65 -12.49 -0.25
CA ARG A 26 -3.96 -12.18 0.38
C ARG A 26 -3.84 -11.33 1.64
N VAL A 27 -2.87 -11.63 2.51
CA VAL A 27 -2.69 -10.93 3.79
C VAL A 27 -2.09 -9.54 3.59
N PRO A 28 -1.03 -9.37 2.77
CA PRO A 28 -0.54 -8.06 2.33
C PRO A 28 -1.66 -7.15 1.78
N VAL A 29 -2.40 -7.62 0.76
CA VAL A 29 -3.49 -6.83 0.15
C VAL A 29 -4.57 -6.48 1.15
N TRP A 30 -5.01 -7.46 1.96
CA TRP A 30 -6.03 -7.20 2.98
C TRP A 30 -5.52 -6.21 4.04
N THR A 31 -4.25 -6.29 4.42
CA THR A 31 -3.62 -5.36 5.37
C THR A 31 -3.64 -3.94 4.81
N TYR A 32 -3.17 -3.74 3.58
CA TYR A 32 -3.27 -2.46 2.90
C TYR A 32 -4.72 -1.93 2.90
N VAL A 33 -5.69 -2.72 2.44
CA VAL A 33 -7.10 -2.32 2.39
C VAL A 33 -7.62 -1.94 3.78
N ARG A 34 -7.29 -2.71 4.82
CA ARG A 34 -7.68 -2.45 6.22
C ARG A 34 -7.03 -1.21 6.85
N ARG A 35 -5.92 -0.72 6.30
CA ARG A 35 -5.33 0.56 6.73
C ARG A 35 -5.99 1.76 6.06
N MET A 36 -6.58 1.55 4.90
CA MET A 36 -7.23 2.59 4.13
C MET A 36 -8.74 2.68 4.39
N LEU A 37 -9.38 1.55 4.65
CA LEU A 37 -10.81 1.40 4.87
C LEU A 37 -11.11 0.85 6.27
N ASP A 38 -12.33 1.11 6.72
CA ASP A 38 -12.98 0.45 7.86
C ASP A 38 -13.20 -1.05 7.61
N ALA A 39 -13.45 -1.74 8.71
CA ALA A 39 -13.50 -3.20 8.76
C ALA A 39 -14.50 -3.83 7.81
N GLU A 40 -15.72 -3.30 7.77
CA GLU A 40 -16.84 -3.86 7.01
C GLU A 40 -16.59 -3.79 5.49
N ARG A 41 -15.99 -2.70 5.02
CA ARG A 41 -15.72 -2.50 3.58
C ARG A 41 -14.51 -3.28 3.08
N ALA A 42 -13.58 -3.65 3.96
CA ALA A 42 -12.30 -4.22 3.56
C ALA A 42 -12.41 -5.64 2.98
N ASP A 43 -13.30 -6.47 3.50
CA ASP A 43 -13.47 -7.84 3.04
C ASP A 43 -14.08 -7.87 1.62
N ASP A 44 -15.14 -7.08 1.40
CA ASP A 44 -15.78 -6.93 0.09
C ASP A 44 -14.80 -6.39 -0.97
N VAL A 45 -14.05 -5.34 -0.61
CA VAL A 45 -13.05 -4.74 -1.52
C VAL A 45 -11.92 -5.73 -1.82
N SER A 46 -11.48 -6.51 -0.84
CA SER A 46 -10.46 -7.54 -1.05
C SER A 46 -10.92 -8.61 -2.04
N GLN A 47 -12.19 -9.03 -1.99
CA GLN A 47 -12.74 -9.97 -2.97
C GLN A 47 -12.77 -9.38 -4.38
N GLU A 48 -13.21 -8.12 -4.53
CA GLU A 48 -13.21 -7.41 -5.81
C GLU A 48 -11.80 -7.32 -6.41
N ILE A 49 -10.79 -7.04 -5.58
CA ILE A 49 -9.39 -7.00 -5.99
C ILE A 49 -8.94 -8.36 -6.52
N TRP A 50 -9.20 -9.45 -5.80
CA TRP A 50 -8.79 -10.79 -6.25
C TRP A 50 -9.48 -11.22 -7.54
N LEU A 51 -10.75 -10.86 -7.73
CA LEU A 51 -11.45 -11.08 -9.01
C LEU A 51 -10.81 -10.29 -10.15
N ALA A 52 -10.42 -9.03 -9.91
CA ALA A 52 -9.73 -8.21 -10.90
C ALA A 52 -8.33 -8.76 -11.22
N VAL A 53 -7.60 -9.24 -10.21
CA VAL A 53 -6.29 -9.89 -10.35
C VAL A 53 -6.40 -11.14 -11.21
N VAL A 54 -7.31 -12.07 -10.91
CA VAL A 54 -7.47 -13.31 -11.68
C VAL A 54 -7.82 -13.01 -13.15
N ARG A 55 -8.67 -12.01 -13.41
CA ARG A 55 -9.05 -11.59 -14.77
C ARG A 55 -7.90 -10.87 -15.51
N GLY A 56 -7.08 -10.13 -14.77
CA GLY A 56 -6.01 -9.30 -15.32
C GLY A 56 -4.68 -10.02 -15.49
N LEU A 57 -4.41 -11.06 -14.68
CA LEU A 57 -3.13 -11.77 -14.61
C LEU A 57 -2.66 -12.29 -15.99
N PRO A 58 -3.52 -12.86 -16.86
CA PRO A 58 -3.12 -13.28 -18.19
C PRO A 58 -2.59 -12.15 -19.09
N ARG A 59 -2.87 -10.89 -18.77
CA ARG A 59 -2.47 -9.70 -19.53
C ARG A 59 -1.29 -8.96 -18.92
N LEU A 60 -0.77 -9.41 -17.77
CA LEU A 60 0.41 -8.82 -17.15
C LEU A 60 1.65 -9.13 -17.99
N ARG A 61 2.22 -8.09 -18.62
CA ARG A 61 3.34 -8.22 -19.56
C ARG A 61 4.70 -8.41 -18.87
N GLU A 62 4.84 -7.89 -17.66
CA GLU A 62 6.07 -7.93 -16.87
C GLU A 62 5.80 -8.71 -15.57
N PRO A 63 5.96 -10.04 -15.57
CA PRO A 63 5.70 -10.87 -14.39
C PRO A 63 6.54 -10.47 -13.15
N GLY A 64 7.76 -9.96 -13.36
CA GLY A 64 8.60 -9.42 -12.28
C GLY A 64 8.04 -8.17 -11.60
N ARG A 65 7.05 -7.49 -12.21
CA ARG A 65 6.36 -6.32 -11.63
C ARG A 65 4.99 -6.66 -11.04
N PHE A 66 4.82 -7.89 -10.57
CA PHE A 66 3.53 -8.34 -10.02
C PHE A 66 3.06 -7.53 -8.81
N ALA A 67 3.92 -7.31 -7.82
CA ALA A 67 3.57 -6.57 -6.60
C ALA A 67 3.05 -5.13 -6.88
N PRO A 68 3.78 -4.25 -7.59
CA PRO A 68 3.27 -2.92 -7.92
C PRO A 68 2.02 -2.96 -8.81
N TRP A 69 1.90 -3.93 -9.72
CA TRP A 69 0.69 -4.12 -10.51
C TRP A 69 -0.52 -4.50 -9.65
N LEU A 70 -0.33 -5.43 -8.70
CA LEU A 70 -1.35 -5.85 -7.73
C LEU A 70 -1.80 -4.67 -6.86
N PHE A 71 -0.87 -3.91 -6.29
CA PHE A 71 -1.22 -2.75 -5.47
C PHE A 71 -1.81 -1.60 -6.29
N THR A 72 -1.54 -1.51 -7.59
CA THR A 72 -2.24 -0.59 -8.49
C THR A 72 -3.72 -0.96 -8.60
N ILE A 73 -4.05 -2.25 -8.68
CA ILE A 73 -5.44 -2.73 -8.66
C ILE A 73 -6.06 -2.45 -7.29
N ALA A 74 -5.37 -2.79 -6.20
CA ALA A 74 -5.85 -2.59 -4.84
C ALA A 74 -6.15 -1.11 -4.56
N ARG A 75 -5.25 -0.22 -4.93
CA ARG A 75 -5.43 1.22 -4.79
C ARG A 75 -6.63 1.72 -5.56
N ARG A 76 -6.83 1.31 -6.82
CA ARG A 76 -8.01 1.71 -7.61
C ARG A 76 -9.30 1.36 -6.88
N SER A 77 -9.40 0.14 -6.35
CA SER A 77 -10.57 -0.29 -5.58
C SER A 77 -10.77 0.54 -4.30
N VAL A 78 -9.70 0.87 -3.58
CA VAL A 78 -9.75 1.74 -2.40
C VAL A 78 -10.16 3.18 -2.75
N THR A 79 -9.53 3.78 -3.76
CA THR A 79 -9.82 5.13 -4.24
C THR A 79 -11.26 5.25 -4.71
N ASP A 80 -11.82 4.23 -5.36
CA ASP A 80 -13.23 4.23 -5.76
C ASP A 80 -14.18 4.32 -4.55
N ARG A 81 -13.86 3.67 -3.44
CA ARG A 81 -14.63 3.78 -2.18
C ARG A 81 -14.40 5.10 -1.43
N LEU A 82 -13.24 5.73 -1.64
CA LEU A 82 -12.84 6.97 -0.97
C LEU A 82 -12.84 8.19 -1.90
N ARG A 83 -13.51 8.13 -3.06
CA ARG A 83 -13.40 9.13 -4.12
C ARG A 83 -13.63 10.56 -3.62
N GLY A 84 -14.62 10.76 -2.74
CA GLY A 84 -14.91 12.06 -2.14
C GLY A 84 -13.89 12.55 -1.11
N GLN A 85 -13.11 11.65 -0.49
CA GLN A 85 -12.05 12.00 0.46
C GLN A 85 -10.75 12.36 -0.29
N TYR A 86 -10.33 11.54 -1.24
CA TYR A 86 -9.18 11.83 -2.11
C TYR A 86 -9.36 13.17 -2.86
N ALA A 87 -10.58 13.49 -3.32
CA ALA A 87 -10.85 14.74 -4.02
C ALA A 87 -10.75 16.00 -3.13
N ARG A 88 -10.86 15.85 -1.80
CA ARG A 88 -10.80 16.96 -0.83
C ARG A 88 -9.40 17.15 -0.27
N GLU A 89 -8.50 16.22 -0.52
CA GLU A 89 -7.17 16.24 0.06
C GLU A 89 -6.24 17.09 -0.80
N PRO A 90 -5.67 18.18 -0.27
CA PRO A 90 -4.85 19.08 -1.07
C PRO A 90 -3.58 18.35 -1.53
N GLU A 91 -3.34 18.31 -2.84
CA GLU A 91 -2.05 17.89 -3.40
C GLU A 91 -0.98 18.89 -2.94
N THR A 92 -0.33 18.58 -1.82
CA THR A 92 0.76 19.43 -1.33
C THR A 92 2.02 19.09 -2.12
N LEU A 93 2.26 19.81 -3.21
CA LEU A 93 3.51 19.75 -3.98
C LEU A 93 4.64 20.42 -3.21
N THR A 94 5.11 19.81 -2.12
CA THR A 94 6.37 20.23 -1.50
C THR A 94 7.52 19.50 -2.18
N ALA A 95 8.19 20.19 -3.11
CA ALA A 95 9.53 19.84 -3.55
C ALA A 95 10.49 20.12 -2.39
N GLY A 96 10.92 19.06 -1.70
CA GLY A 96 11.87 19.15 -0.60
C GLY A 96 12.69 17.90 -0.55
N GLU A 97 14.00 18.05 -0.73
CA GLU A 97 15.00 17.01 -0.53
C GLU A 97 14.86 16.46 0.89
N ALA A 98 14.57 15.17 1.01
CA ALA A 98 14.55 14.47 2.28
C ALA A 98 15.54 13.32 2.20
N THR A 99 16.77 13.60 2.62
CA THR A 99 17.77 12.60 3.01
C THR A 99 17.73 12.44 4.54
N ALA A 100 17.44 11.22 4.96
CA ALA A 100 17.99 10.53 6.12
C ALA A 100 17.17 9.25 6.30
N GLU A 101 17.81 8.11 6.09
CA GLU A 101 17.37 6.84 6.63
C GLU A 101 17.40 6.97 8.15
N ASP A 102 16.28 6.65 8.82
CA ASP A 102 16.26 6.48 10.26
C ASP A 102 15.17 5.48 10.66
N PRO A 103 15.43 4.58 11.62
CA PRO A 103 14.67 3.36 11.82
C PRO A 103 13.39 3.66 12.60
N VAL A 104 12.28 3.70 11.87
CA VAL A 104 10.93 3.57 12.46
C VAL A 104 10.72 2.16 13.04
N GLU A 105 11.66 1.23 12.84
CA GLU A 105 11.60 -0.16 13.33
C GLU A 105 11.64 -0.31 14.85
N ALA A 106 12.18 0.66 15.61
CA ALA A 106 12.56 0.41 17.00
C ALA A 106 11.52 0.78 18.06
N MET A 107 10.43 1.46 17.70
CA MET A 107 9.47 1.95 18.71
C MET A 107 8.06 1.66 18.25
N VAL A 108 7.27 1.07 19.14
CA VAL A 108 5.80 1.18 19.29
C VAL A 108 5.07 -0.17 19.31
N ASP A 109 4.26 -0.35 20.36
CA ASP A 109 3.24 -1.38 20.47
C ASP A 109 2.35 -1.42 19.21
N ARG A 110 2.13 -2.62 18.67
CA ARG A 110 1.38 -2.83 17.43
C ARG A 110 -0.01 -2.17 17.47
N ALA A 111 -0.64 -2.03 18.64
CA ALA A 111 -1.91 -1.32 18.79
C ALA A 111 -1.77 0.21 18.66
N GLY A 112 -0.75 0.81 19.28
CA GLY A 112 -0.44 2.25 19.18
C GLY A 112 -0.13 2.68 17.75
N LEU A 113 0.61 1.85 17.01
CA LEU A 113 0.93 2.10 15.60
C LEU A 113 -0.34 2.16 14.73
N ILE A 114 -1.30 1.25 14.95
CA ILE A 114 -2.55 1.20 14.17
C ILE A 114 -3.37 2.46 14.37
N SER A 115 -3.51 2.91 15.62
CA SER A 115 -4.25 4.13 15.95
C SER A 115 -3.55 5.38 15.41
N ALA A 116 -2.22 5.44 15.50
CA ALA A 116 -1.43 6.55 14.97
C ALA A 116 -1.52 6.65 13.44
N LEU A 117 -1.48 5.51 12.72
CA LEU A 117 -1.69 5.47 11.27
C LEU A 117 -3.08 6.00 10.89
N ALA A 118 -4.12 5.65 11.65
CA ALA A 118 -5.49 6.10 11.39
C ALA A 118 -5.71 7.61 11.59
N ARG A 119 -4.77 8.32 12.21
CA ARG A 119 -4.79 9.79 12.37
C ARG A 119 -4.05 10.54 11.27
N LEU A 120 -3.23 9.85 10.48
CA LEU A 120 -2.51 10.48 9.38
C LEU A 120 -3.49 10.92 8.28
N PRO A 121 -3.20 12.02 7.55
CA PRO A 121 -3.88 12.29 6.31
C PRO A 121 -3.73 11.11 5.34
N LEU A 122 -4.73 10.94 4.50
CA LEU A 122 -4.95 9.75 3.69
C LEU A 122 -3.82 9.56 2.65
N LEU A 123 -3.30 10.62 2.02
CA LEU A 123 -2.16 10.51 1.08
C LEU A 123 -0.85 10.12 1.77
N GLU A 124 -0.57 10.67 2.96
CA GLU A 124 0.60 10.33 3.77
C GLU A 124 0.51 8.90 4.31
N ARG A 125 -0.68 8.48 4.75
CA ARG A 125 -0.96 7.12 5.18
C ARG A 125 -0.75 6.13 4.06
N GLU A 126 -1.28 6.42 2.86
CA GLU A 126 -1.19 5.56 1.68
C GLU A 126 0.26 5.18 1.36
N VAL A 127 1.14 6.18 1.23
CA VAL A 127 2.54 5.93 0.88
C VAL A 127 3.31 5.22 2.00
N LEU A 128 2.98 5.51 3.27
CA LEU A 128 3.64 4.88 4.41
C LEU A 128 3.29 3.40 4.48
N VAL A 129 2.01 3.04 4.30
CA VAL A 129 1.57 1.64 4.27
C VAL A 129 2.25 0.90 3.10
N LEU A 130 2.18 1.45 1.88
CA LEU A 130 2.78 0.81 0.70
C LEU A 130 4.29 0.58 0.87
N HIS A 131 5.02 1.55 1.43
CA HIS A 131 6.48 1.47 1.56
C HIS A 131 6.94 0.59 2.73
N TYR A 132 6.37 0.79 3.93
CA TYR A 132 6.88 0.17 5.16
C TYR A 132 6.15 -1.11 5.56
N LEU A 133 4.89 -1.29 5.17
CA LEU A 133 4.12 -2.49 5.52
C LEU A 133 4.13 -3.51 4.39
N GLU A 134 4.22 -3.03 3.14
CA GLU A 134 4.19 -3.87 1.94
C GLU A 134 5.53 -3.91 1.19
N ASP A 135 6.59 -3.35 1.79
CA ASP A 135 7.97 -3.34 1.29
C ASP A 135 8.16 -2.85 -0.17
N LEU A 136 7.26 -1.98 -0.65
CA LEU A 136 7.40 -1.43 -2.00
C LEU A 136 8.49 -0.35 -2.05
N SER A 137 9.28 -0.36 -3.12
CA SER A 137 10.23 0.71 -3.39
C SER A 137 9.54 2.07 -3.56
N VAL A 138 10.30 3.16 -3.45
CA VAL A 138 9.77 4.51 -3.70
C VAL A 138 9.24 4.62 -5.14
N GLU A 139 9.93 3.98 -6.09
CA GLU A 139 9.60 3.92 -7.49
C GLU A 139 8.30 3.13 -7.73
N ASP A 140 8.12 2.00 -7.03
CA ASP A 140 6.88 1.22 -7.10
C ASP A 140 5.71 1.97 -6.45
N CYS A 141 5.94 2.63 -5.32
CA CYS A 141 4.94 3.51 -4.71
C CYS A 141 4.53 4.63 -5.65
N ALA A 142 5.48 5.24 -6.38
CA ALA A 142 5.22 6.29 -7.37
C ALA A 142 4.34 5.76 -8.51
N GLN A 143 4.62 4.55 -8.99
CA GLN A 143 3.80 3.87 -9.99
C GLN A 143 2.39 3.58 -9.46
N VAL A 144 2.25 3.00 -8.27
CA VAL A 144 0.95 2.67 -7.67
C VAL A 144 0.13 3.95 -7.45
N CYS A 145 0.74 4.97 -6.88
CA CYS A 145 0.09 6.22 -6.51
C CYS A 145 -0.14 7.18 -7.70
N GLN A 146 0.49 6.92 -8.85
CA GLN A 146 0.47 7.78 -10.04
C GLN A 146 0.97 9.20 -9.75
N VAL A 147 2.08 9.31 -9.01
CA VAL A 147 2.72 10.58 -8.66
C VAL A 147 4.24 10.49 -8.87
N PRO A 148 4.98 11.60 -9.00
CA PRO A 148 6.43 11.56 -9.09
C PRO A 148 7.09 10.94 -7.84
N ALA A 149 8.21 10.24 -8.01
CA ALA A 149 8.97 9.66 -6.89
C ALA A 149 9.36 10.71 -5.83
N GLY A 150 9.66 11.95 -6.23
CA GLY A 150 9.90 13.06 -5.29
C GLY A 150 8.69 13.38 -4.41
N THR A 151 7.46 13.21 -4.92
CA THR A 151 6.22 13.38 -4.15
C THR A 151 6.03 12.24 -3.15
N VAL A 152 6.39 11.01 -3.53
CA VAL A 152 6.39 9.88 -2.58
C VAL A 152 7.37 10.15 -1.44
N LYS A 153 8.60 10.59 -1.73
CA LYS A 153 9.61 10.92 -0.71
C LYS A 153 9.14 12.01 0.24
N SER A 154 8.53 13.08 -0.28
CA SER A 154 8.04 14.17 0.56
C SER A 154 6.83 13.76 1.41
N ARG A 155 5.89 12.96 0.87
CA ARG A 155 4.79 12.38 1.64
C ARG A 155 5.30 11.43 2.72
N LEU A 156 6.26 10.55 2.43
CA LEU A 156 6.88 9.65 3.42
C LEU A 156 7.55 10.42 4.55
N SER A 157 8.32 11.46 4.23
CA SER A 157 8.95 12.33 5.22
C SER A 157 7.92 12.98 6.14
N ARG A 158 6.85 13.53 5.57
CA ARG A 158 5.75 14.12 6.34
C ARG A 158 5.00 13.10 7.18
N ALA A 159 4.70 11.93 6.61
CA ALA A 159 4.02 10.84 7.30
C ALA A 159 4.79 10.39 8.53
N ARG A 160 6.12 10.20 8.43
CA ARG A 160 6.99 9.88 9.57
C ARG A 160 6.96 10.94 10.66
N ARG A 161 7.04 12.22 10.28
CA ARG A 161 6.98 13.34 11.24
C ARG A 161 5.66 13.37 12.01
N LEU A 162 4.54 13.22 11.29
CA LEU A 162 3.21 13.18 11.90
C LEU A 162 3.02 11.95 12.78
N LEU A 163 3.48 10.78 12.33
CA LEU A 163 3.40 9.55 13.09
C LEU A 163 4.16 9.66 14.42
N ARG A 164 5.37 10.23 14.41
CA ARG A 164 6.14 10.48 15.64
C ARG A 164 5.39 11.38 16.61
N ALA A 165 4.88 12.52 16.15
CA ALA A 165 4.12 13.45 17.00
C ALA A 165 2.91 12.76 17.66
N HIS A 166 2.20 11.94 16.89
CA HIS A 166 1.07 11.16 17.34
C HIS A 166 1.42 10.12 18.40
N LEU A 167 2.58 9.46 18.28
CA LEU A 167 3.04 8.47 19.25
C LEU A 167 3.51 9.12 20.56
N GLU A 168 4.22 10.24 20.47
CA GLU A 168 4.66 11.01 21.65
C GLU A 168 3.48 11.61 22.44
N GLU A 169 2.36 11.94 21.79
CA GLU A 169 1.11 12.33 22.48
C GLU A 169 0.44 11.16 23.20
N GLY A 170 0.49 9.96 22.62
CA GLY A 170 -0.11 8.75 23.19
C GLY A 170 0.63 8.25 24.43
N ASP A 171 1.96 8.38 24.48
CA ASP A 171 2.77 7.99 25.64
C ASP A 171 2.63 8.96 26.84
N ARG A 172 2.04 10.15 26.63
CA ARG A 172 1.83 11.18 27.67
C ARG A 172 0.44 11.18 28.29
N SER A 173 -0.49 10.35 27.80
CA SER A 173 -1.88 10.25 28.29
C SER A 173 -2.12 8.94 29.02
#